data_AF-A0A269XES0-F1
#
_entry.id   AF-A0A269XES0-F1
#
_cell.length_a   1.000
_cell.length_b   1.000
_cell.length_c   1.000
_cell.angle_alpha   90.00
_cell.angle_beta   90.00
_cell.angle_gamma   90.00
#
_symmetry.space_group_name_H-M   'P 1'
#
loop_
_entity.id
_entity.type
_entity.pdbx_description
1 polymer ?
#
loop_
_entity_poly.entity_id
_entity_poly.type
_entity_poly.pdbx_seq_one_letter_code
_entity_poly.pdbx_strand_id
1 'polypeptide(L)'
;YLMEPWDGPTMISFCNGDKIGALTDRNGLRPGRYTITKDNFIVFSSEVGVVDVPEENVAFKGQLNPGKLLLVDFLQNKVVENNDLKADIASELPYLQWLEE
;
A
#
# COMPACT_ATOMS: atom_id res chain seq x y z
N TYR A 1 12.60 -21.53 -4.85
CA TYR A 1 11.55 -20.54 -4.59
C TYR A 1 10.41 -21.23 -3.88
N LEU A 2 9.90 -20.69 -2.77
CA LEU A 2 8.69 -21.22 -2.12
C LEU A 2 7.43 -20.93 -2.95
N MET A 3 7.42 -19.82 -3.68
CA MET A 3 6.36 -19.42 -4.62
C MET A 3 7.00 -18.63 -5.76
N GLU A 4 6.59 -18.91 -6.99
CA GLU A 4 6.98 -18.11 -8.15
C GLU A 4 6.22 -16.76 -8.16
N PRO A 5 6.88 -15.64 -8.53
CA PRO A 5 6.20 -14.35 -8.61
C PRO A 5 5.09 -14.35 -9.67
N TRP A 6 3.94 -13.81 -9.32
CA TRP A 6 2.84 -13.59 -10.27
C TRP A 6 3.09 -12.26 -10.97
N ASP A 7 3.79 -12.32 -12.09
CA ASP A 7 4.28 -11.13 -12.80
C ASP A 7 3.29 -10.60 -13.85
N GLY A 8 3.41 -9.31 -14.16
CA GLY A 8 2.58 -8.60 -15.14
C GLY A 8 2.06 -7.26 -14.62
N PRO A 9 1.72 -6.30 -15.51
CA PRO A 9 1.27 -4.97 -15.12
C PRO A 9 0.02 -5.03 -14.25
N THR A 10 0.15 -4.69 -12.98
CA THR A 10 -0.90 -4.95 -11.99
C THR A 10 -1.01 -3.83 -10.97
N MET A 11 -2.26 -3.46 -10.67
CA MET A 11 -2.62 -2.65 -9.52
C MET A 11 -3.72 -3.40 -8.78
N ILE A 12 -3.49 -3.75 -7.52
CA ILE A 12 -4.46 -4.47 -6.71
C ILE A 12 -4.82 -3.61 -5.52
N SER A 13 -6.12 -3.48 -5.28
CA SER A 13 -6.68 -3.05 -4.02
C SER A 13 -7.32 -4.24 -3.32
N PHE A 14 -7.16 -4.33 -2.00
CA PHE A 14 -7.67 -5.43 -1.19
C PHE A 14 -8.16 -4.91 0.16
N CYS A 15 -9.04 -5.66 0.80
CA CYS A 15 -9.62 -5.32 2.10
C CYS A 15 -9.92 -6.60 2.88
N ASN A 16 -9.77 -6.56 4.20
CA ASN A 16 -10.10 -7.68 5.09
C ASN A 16 -11.07 -7.28 6.23
N GLY A 17 -11.82 -6.19 6.06
CA GLY A 17 -12.72 -5.62 7.07
C GLY A 17 -12.06 -4.47 7.82
N ASP A 18 -11.02 -4.76 8.60
CA ASP A 18 -10.35 -3.79 9.48
C ASP A 18 -9.23 -3.01 8.78
N LYS A 19 -8.76 -3.51 7.63
CA LYS A 19 -7.69 -2.88 6.84
C LYS A 19 -8.08 -2.85 5.37
N ILE A 20 -7.67 -1.77 4.71
CA ILE A 20 -7.66 -1.66 3.25
C ILE A 20 -6.22 -1.44 2.80
N GLY A 21 -5.83 -2.05 1.68
CA GLY A 21 -4.51 -1.85 1.11
C GLY A 21 -4.51 -1.81 -0.41
N ALA A 22 -3.43 -1.28 -0.97
CA ALA A 22 -3.18 -1.26 -2.40
C ALA A 22 -1.68 -1.37 -2.71
N LEU A 23 -1.35 -2.10 -3.77
CA LEU A 23 0.02 -2.25 -4.27
C LEU A 23 0.05 -2.35 -5.80
N THR A 24 1.22 -2.00 -6.35
CA THR A 24 1.54 -2.20 -7.76
C THR A 24 2.54 -3.33 -7.93
N ASP A 25 2.62 -3.87 -9.14
CA ASP A 25 3.64 -4.85 -9.52
C ASP A 25 5.08 -4.34 -9.26
N ARG A 26 6.04 -5.27 -9.29
CA ARG A 26 7.47 -5.02 -9.01
C ARG A 26 8.13 -3.95 -9.91
N ASN A 27 7.52 -3.62 -11.05
CA ASN A 27 8.00 -2.62 -11.99
C ASN A 27 7.15 -1.34 -11.96
N GLY A 28 6.03 -1.31 -11.22
CA GLY A 28 5.16 -0.14 -11.10
C GLY A 28 4.50 0.27 -12.41
N LEU A 29 4.05 -0.71 -13.21
CA LEU A 29 3.59 -0.48 -14.58
C LEU A 29 2.17 0.06 -14.65
N ARG A 30 1.44 0.12 -13.52
CA ARG A 30 0.12 0.72 -13.41
C ARG A 30 0.14 1.90 -12.43
N PRO A 31 -0.47 3.04 -12.77
CA PRO A 31 -0.53 4.18 -11.87
C PRO A 31 -1.50 3.90 -10.72
N GLY A 32 -1.10 4.26 -9.51
CA GLY A 32 -1.94 4.30 -8.33
C GLY A 32 -1.67 5.58 -7.57
N ARG A 33 -2.71 6.38 -7.35
CA ARG A 33 -2.66 7.70 -6.73
C ARG A 33 -3.55 7.70 -5.51
N TYR A 34 -3.15 8.42 -4.48
CA TYR A 34 -4.02 8.64 -3.34
C TYR A 34 -3.94 10.05 -2.79
N THR A 35 -5.06 10.50 -2.24
CA THR A 35 -5.20 11.76 -1.53
C THR A 35 -5.74 11.47 -0.14
N ILE A 36 -5.08 12.01 0.88
CA ILE A 36 -5.54 11.99 2.27
C ILE A 36 -6.03 13.39 2.59
N THR A 37 -7.21 13.48 3.18
CA THR A 37 -7.86 14.73 3.58
C THR A 37 -7.59 15.03 5.06
N LYS A 38 -7.77 16.29 5.47
CA LYS A 38 -7.64 16.69 6.87
C LYS A 38 -8.75 16.12 7.75
N ASP A 39 -9.89 15.77 7.14
CA ASP A 39 -11.04 15.11 7.78
C ASP A 39 -10.89 13.58 7.86
N ASN A 40 -9.67 13.06 7.67
CA ASN A 40 -9.33 11.64 7.81
C ASN A 40 -10.00 10.69 6.78
N PHE A 41 -10.34 11.20 5.59
CA PHE A 41 -10.68 10.37 4.44
C PHE A 41 -9.46 10.10 3.56
N ILE A 42 -9.41 8.91 2.98
CA ILE A 42 -8.47 8.54 1.92
C ILE A 42 -9.23 8.24 0.63
N VAL A 43 -8.76 8.81 -0.48
CA VAL A 43 -9.22 8.50 -1.84
C VAL A 43 -8.07 7.82 -2.56
N PHE A 44 -8.29 6.62 -3.10
CA PHE A 44 -7.32 5.90 -3.93
C PHE A 44 -7.91 5.60 -5.30
N SER A 45 -7.17 5.89 -6.36
CA SER A 45 -7.59 5.68 -7.75
C SER A 45 -6.38 5.56 -8.68
N SER A 46 -6.60 5.09 -9.92
CA SER A 46 -5.56 5.08 -10.96
C SER A 46 -5.18 6.49 -11.42
N GLU A 47 -6.06 7.47 -11.23
CA GLU A 47 -5.91 8.85 -11.68
C GLU A 47 -6.19 9.85 -10.56
N VAL A 48 -5.77 11.11 -10.75
CA VAL A 48 -6.08 12.22 -9.85
C VAL A 48 -7.34 12.95 -10.33
N GLY A 49 -8.10 13.54 -9.41
CA GLY A 49 -9.32 14.30 -9.76
C GLY A 49 -10.56 13.43 -10.02
N VAL A 50 -10.52 12.14 -9.68
CA VAL A 50 -11.70 11.25 -9.78
C VAL A 50 -12.78 11.60 -8.74
N VAL A 51 -12.35 12.16 -7.61
CA VAL A 51 -13.23 12.72 -6.58
C VAL A 51 -12.79 14.15 -6.34
N ASP A 52 -13.75 15.08 -6.34
CA ASP A 52 -13.51 16.47 -6.00
C ASP A 52 -13.19 16.61 -4.52
N VAL A 53 -11.95 16.98 -4.23
CA VAL A 53 -11.46 17.29 -2.88
C VAL A 53 -11.00 18.75 -2.90
N PRO A 54 -11.59 19.65 -2.08
CA PRO A 54 -11.13 21.01 -1.97
C PRO A 54 -9.65 21.05 -1.59
N GLU A 55 -8.85 21.89 -2.27
CA GLU A 55 -7.39 21.90 -2.07
C GLU A 55 -7.02 22.26 -0.63
N GLU A 56 -7.81 23.12 0.02
CA GLU A 56 -7.66 23.48 1.43
C GLU A 56 -7.89 22.29 2.38
N ASN A 57 -8.60 21.25 1.95
CA ASN A 57 -8.82 20.03 2.72
C ASN A 57 -7.81 18.92 2.42
N VAL A 58 -6.90 19.12 1.46
CA VAL A 58 -5.84 18.15 1.18
C VAL A 58 -4.81 18.17 2.31
N ALA A 59 -4.59 17.02 2.95
CA ALA A 59 -3.51 16.82 3.90
C ALA A 59 -2.27 16.24 3.21
N PHE A 60 -2.45 15.30 2.28
CA PHE A 60 -1.36 14.64 1.57
C PHE A 60 -1.81 14.13 0.20
N LYS A 61 -0.92 14.17 -0.80
CA LYS A 61 -1.08 13.51 -2.11
C LYS A 61 0.11 12.60 -2.34
N GLY A 62 -0.16 11.35 -2.70
CA GLY A 62 0.84 10.32 -2.91
C GLY A 62 0.60 9.48 -4.15
N GLN A 63 1.59 8.62 -4.45
CA GLN A 63 1.51 7.61 -5.48
C GLN A 63 2.11 6.30 -5.00
N LEU A 64 1.62 5.18 -5.54
CA LEU A 64 2.24 3.88 -5.36
C LEU A 64 3.42 3.74 -6.31
N ASN A 65 4.57 3.44 -5.72
CA ASN A 65 5.81 3.15 -6.43
C ASN A 65 6.08 1.63 -6.39
N PRO A 66 6.92 1.11 -7.31
CA PRO A 66 7.38 -0.27 -7.24
C PRO A 66 7.83 -0.67 -5.83
N GLY A 67 7.29 -1.78 -5.33
CA GLY A 67 7.63 -2.30 -4.00
C GLY A 67 7.08 -1.51 -2.82
N LYS A 68 6.24 -0.48 -3.01
CA LYS A 68 5.47 0.13 -1.92
C LYS A 68 4.09 -0.48 -1.78
N LEU A 69 3.70 -0.73 -0.54
CA LEU A 69 2.32 -1.02 -0.14
C LEU A 69 1.72 0.22 0.53
N LEU A 70 0.52 0.61 0.10
CA LEU A 70 -0.37 1.44 0.90
C LEU A 70 -1.20 0.48 1.77
N LEU A 71 -1.15 0.65 3.09
CA LEU A 71 -2.01 -0.09 4.01
C LEU A 71 -2.60 0.89 5.02
N VAL A 72 -3.92 0.88 5.15
CA VAL A 72 -4.67 1.71 6.10
C VAL A 72 -5.27 0.78 7.13
N ASP A 73 -5.00 1.06 8.40
CA ASP A 73 -5.56 0.34 9.53
C ASP A 73 -6.64 1.20 10.18
N PHE A 74 -7.90 0.74 10.11
CA PHE A 74 -9.04 1.46 10.65
C PHE A 74 -9.16 1.32 12.17
N LEU A 75 -8.57 0.28 12.77
CA LEU A 75 -8.53 0.14 14.23
C LEU A 75 -7.52 1.13 14.84
N GLN A 76 -6.39 1.34 14.15
CA GLN A 76 -5.35 2.28 14.58
C GLN A 76 -5.52 3.69 14.01
N ASN A 77 -6.49 3.90 13.10
CA ASN A 77 -6.72 5.15 12.37
C ASN A 77 -5.45 5.73 11.74
N LYS A 78 -4.64 4.88 11.09
CA LYS A 78 -3.37 5.31 10.50
C LYS A 78 -3.07 4.61 9.18
N VAL A 79 -2.29 5.28 8.35
CA VAL A 79 -1.57 4.65 7.24
C VAL A 79 -0.33 3.99 7.82
N VAL A 80 -0.18 2.69 7.60
CA VAL A 80 0.97 1.90 8.06
C VAL A 80 2.17 2.17 7.16
N GLU A 81 3.33 2.40 7.76
CA GLU A 81 4.57 2.62 7.02
C GLU A 81 5.04 1.29 6.39
N ASN A 82 5.50 1.36 5.15
CA ASN A 82 5.79 0.20 4.31
C ASN A 82 7.01 -0.61 4.79
N ASN A 83 8.08 0.04 5.20
CA ASN A 83 9.29 -0.62 5.70
C ASN A 83 9.05 -1.20 7.08
N ASP A 84 8.35 -0.49 7.97
CA ASP A 84 7.98 -1.00 9.29
C ASP A 84 7.13 -2.28 9.16
N LEU A 85 6.09 -2.25 8.32
CA LEU A 85 5.27 -3.43 8.05
C LEU A 85 6.08 -4.61 7.50
N LYS A 86 6.99 -4.35 6.56
CA LYS A 86 7.82 -5.41 5.97
C LYS A 86 8.81 -5.96 6.97
N ALA A 87 9.37 -5.12 7.85
CA ALA A 87 10.25 -5.55 8.92
C ALA A 87 9.50 -6.46 9.91
N ASP A 88 8.28 -6.07 10.28
CA ASP A 88 7.42 -6.88 11.16
C ASP A 88 7.16 -8.27 10.54
N ILE A 89 6.69 -8.32 9.29
CA ILE A 89 6.42 -9.59 8.57
C ILE A 89 7.69 -10.44 8.43
N ALA A 90 8.82 -9.82 8.06
CA ALA A 90 10.09 -10.53 7.90
C ALA A 90 10.64 -11.09 9.22
N SER A 91 10.17 -10.59 10.36
CA SER A 91 10.57 -11.05 11.69
C SER A 91 9.68 -12.16 12.28
N GLU A 92 8.54 -12.48 11.65
CA GLU A 92 7.58 -13.46 12.17
C GLU A 92 8.15 -14.89 12.22
N LEU A 93 9.09 -15.21 11.34
CA LEU A 93 9.68 -16.54 11.20
C LEU A 93 11.21 -16.44 11.04
N PRO A 94 11.98 -17.47 11.43
CA PRO A 94 13.44 -17.45 11.39
C PRO A 94 13.99 -17.69 9.98
N TYR A 95 13.59 -16.88 9.00
CA TYR A 95 13.94 -17.06 7.58
C TYR A 95 15.46 -17.14 7.33
N LEU A 96 16.27 -16.42 8.11
CA LEU A 96 17.73 -16.46 7.98
C LEU A 96 18.29 -17.83 8.35
N GLN A 97 17.78 -18.47 9.40
CA GLN A 97 18.22 -19.81 9.82
C GLN A 97 17.90 -20.84 8.72
N TRP A 98 16.70 -20.76 8.13
CA TRP A 98 16.31 -21.64 7.03
C TRP A 98 17.11 -21.46 5.74
N LEU A 99 17.77 -20.32 5.56
CA LEU A 99 18.65 -20.06 4.41
C LEU A 99 20.09 -20.58 4.62
N GLU A 100 20.49 -20.75 5.87
CA GLU A 100 21.83 -21.22 6.25
C GLU A 100 21.92 -22.76 6.33
N GLU A 101 20.78 -23.45 6.39
CA GLU A 101 20.64 -24.91 6.28
C GLU A 101 20.67 -25.39 4.81
#